data_AF-X1I6R1-F1
#
_entry.id   AF-X1I6R1-F1
#
_cell.length_a   1.000
_cell.length_b   1.000
_cell.length_c   1.000
_cell.angle_alpha   90.00
_cell.angle_beta   90.00
_cell.angle_gamma   90.00
#
_symmetry.space_group_name_H-M   'P 1'
#
loop_
_entity.id
_entity.type
_entity.pdbx_description
1 polymer ?
#
loop_
_entity_poly.entity_id
_entity_poly.type
_entity_poly.pdbx_seq_one_letter_code
_entity_poly.pdbx_strand_id
1 'polypeptide(L)'
;DGGVLCPKCSQRQPLTYPLSVNALKVLRLLQSSNYDTASKLKMNPELSHELDEVMSHYLEYLLEREVKSATWLDILREQAKQTAPS
;
A
#
# COMPACT_ATOMS: atom_id res chain seq x y z
N ASP A 1 -5.42 -2.16 16.52
CA ASP A 1 -5.59 -3.50 15.90
C ASP A 1 -5.25 -3.43 14.42
N GLY A 2 -4.66 -4.49 13.85
CA GLY A 2 -4.31 -4.53 12.42
C GLY A 2 -4.32 -5.95 11.90
N GLY A 3 -4.73 -6.13 10.64
CA GLY A 3 -4.85 -7.44 10.02
C GLY A 3 -5.71 -7.42 8.76
N VAL A 4 -6.01 -8.61 8.23
CA VAL A 4 -6.84 -8.78 7.03
C VAL A 4 -8.10 -9.53 7.40
N LEU A 5 -9.23 -9.04 6.91
CA LEU A 5 -10.55 -9.60 7.17
C LEU A 5 -11.05 -10.36 5.96
N CYS A 6 -11.81 -11.43 6.18
CA CYS A 6 -12.59 -12.01 5.09
C CYS A 6 -13.76 -11.08 4.72
N PRO A 7 -14.33 -11.19 3.51
CA PRO A 7 -15.41 -10.30 3.06
C PRO A 7 -16.66 -10.28 3.95
N LYS A 8 -16.92 -11.37 4.69
CA LYS A 8 -18.04 -11.43 5.64
C LYS A 8 -17.74 -10.67 6.94
N CYS A 9 -16.49 -10.69 7.39
CA CYS A 9 -16.05 -10.00 8.60
C CYS A 9 -15.92 -8.49 8.39
N SER A 10 -15.55 -8.04 7.18
CA SER A 10 -15.35 -6.61 6.88
C SER A 10 -16.63 -5.78 7.00
N GLN A 11 -17.80 -6.36 6.71
CA GLN A 11 -19.10 -5.67 6.80
C GLN A 11 -19.43 -5.15 8.22
N ARG A 12 -18.76 -5.67 9.24
CA ARG A 12 -19.00 -5.33 10.65
C ARG A 12 -17.96 -4.37 11.22
N GLN A 13 -16.97 -3.96 10.42
CA GLN A 13 -15.87 -3.14 10.88
C GLN A 13 -15.84 -1.81 10.11
N PRO A 14 -15.85 -0.67 10.81
CA PRO A 14 -15.59 0.61 10.18
C PRO A 14 -14.13 0.66 9.70
N LEU A 15 -13.86 1.43 8.64
CA LEU A 15 -12.50 1.70 8.13
C LEU A 15 -11.77 0.45 7.60
N THR A 16 -12.40 -0.27 6.66
CA THR A 16 -11.75 -1.37 5.92
C THR A 16 -11.38 -0.93 4.51
N TYR A 17 -10.18 -1.27 4.06
CA TYR A 17 -9.74 -1.09 2.69
C TYR A 17 -9.85 -2.41 1.91
N PRO A 18 -10.39 -2.41 0.68
CA PRO A 18 -10.39 -3.60 -0.16
C PRO A 18 -8.94 -3.97 -0.53
N LEU A 19 -8.69 -5.27 -0.66
CA LEU A 19 -7.38 -5.81 -1.00
C LEU A 19 -7.54 -6.99 -1.95
N SER A 20 -6.84 -6.94 -3.08
CA SER A 20 -6.81 -8.04 -4.02
C SER A 20 -6.07 -9.25 -3.43
N VAL A 21 -6.40 -10.43 -3.95
CA VAL A 21 -5.71 -11.67 -3.55
C VAL A 21 -4.23 -11.62 -3.90
N ASN A 22 -3.87 -10.94 -5.00
CA ASN A 22 -2.47 -10.80 -5.42
C ASN A 22 -1.71 -9.86 -4.49
N ALA A 23 -2.29 -8.74 -4.08
CA ALA A 23 -1.69 -7.86 -3.08
C ALA A 23 -1.51 -8.57 -1.75
N LEU A 24 -2.50 -9.36 -1.29
CA LEU A 24 -2.36 -10.16 -0.07
C LEU A 24 -1.22 -11.19 -0.16
N LYS A 25 -1.03 -11.84 -1.32
CA LYS A 25 0.09 -12.77 -1.53
C LYS A 25 1.43 -12.05 -1.45
N VAL A 26 1.54 -10.87 -2.06
CA VAL A 26 2.76 -10.06 -2.01
C VAL A 26 3.06 -9.63 -0.57
N LEU A 27 2.09 -9.09 0.16
CA LEU A 27 2.28 -8.69 1.56
C LEU A 27 2.79 -9.86 2.43
N ARG A 28 2.23 -11.06 2.25
CA ARG A 28 2.69 -12.28 2.93
C ARG A 28 4.11 -12.67 2.53
N LEU A 29 4.44 -12.57 1.25
CA LEU A 29 5.80 -12.83 0.77
C LEU A 29 6.78 -11.83 1.40
N LEU A 30 6.47 -10.52 1.36
CA LEU A 30 7.31 -9.48 1.94
C LEU A 30 7.52 -9.68 3.44
N GLN A 31 6.48 -10.08 4.18
CA GLN A 31 6.57 -10.34 5.62
C GLN A 31 7.42 -11.57 5.98
N SER A 32 7.50 -12.57 5.09
CA SER A 32 8.18 -13.85 5.34
C SER A 32 9.53 -14.00 4.64
N SER A 33 9.93 -13.04 3.81
CA SER A 33 11.14 -13.12 3.00
C SER A 33 12.22 -12.15 3.47
N ASN A 34 13.48 -12.46 3.15
CA ASN A 34 14.58 -11.55 3.36
C ASN A 34 14.63 -10.47 2.25
N TYR A 35 15.40 -9.42 2.48
CA TYR A 35 15.53 -8.31 1.54
C TYR A 35 16.02 -8.75 0.14
N ASP A 36 16.95 -9.70 0.07
CA ASP A 36 17.46 -10.21 -1.22
C ASP A 36 16.39 -10.88 -2.08
N THR A 37 15.37 -11.45 -1.45
CA THR A 37 14.22 -12.05 -2.13
C THR A 37 13.18 -10.99 -2.45
N ALA A 38 12.84 -10.13 -1.48
CA ALA A 38 11.85 -9.07 -1.64
C ALA A 38 12.24 -8.07 -2.75
N SER A 39 13.50 -7.66 -2.80
CA SER A 39 14.02 -6.68 -3.78
C SER A 39 13.95 -7.16 -5.23
N LYS A 40 13.86 -8.47 -5.47
CA LYS A 40 13.75 -9.07 -6.82
C LYS A 40 12.31 -9.25 -7.27
N LEU A 41 11.34 -8.98 -6.41
CA LEU A 41 9.93 -9.13 -6.73
C LEU A 41 9.53 -8.15 -7.84
N LYS A 42 9.10 -8.70 -8.98
CA LYS A 42 8.54 -7.90 -10.08
C LYS A 42 7.03 -7.81 -9.91
N MET A 43 6.52 -6.59 -9.93
CA MET A 43 5.10 -6.28 -9.84
C MET A 43 4.70 -5.46 -11.06
N ASN A 44 3.48 -5.63 -11.53
CA ASN A 44 2.93 -4.72 -12.52
C ASN A 44 2.59 -3.37 -11.85
N PRO A 45 2.40 -2.29 -12.63
CA PRO A 45 2.09 -0.98 -12.09
C PRO A 45 0.84 -0.96 -11.22
N GLU A 46 -0.19 -1.71 -11.58
CA GLU A 46 -1.47 -1.75 -10.88
C GLU A 46 -1.33 -2.35 -9.48
N LEU A 47 -0.60 -3.47 -9.36
CA LEU A 47 -0.34 -4.11 -8.08
C LEU A 47 0.59 -3.28 -7.20
N SER A 48 1.56 -2.61 -7.81
CA SER A 48 2.47 -1.71 -7.10
C SER A 48 1.70 -0.53 -6.50
N HIS A 49 0.77 0.04 -7.26
CA HIS A 49 -0.08 1.13 -6.81
C HIS A 49 -1.03 0.71 -5.69
N GLU A 50 -1.73 -0.43 -5.83
CA GLU A 50 -2.60 -0.98 -4.79
C GLU A 50 -1.84 -1.20 -3.47
N LEU A 51 -0.62 -1.73 -3.53
CA LEU A 51 0.21 -1.94 -2.35
C LEU A 51 0.67 -0.62 -1.70
N ASP A 52 1.04 0.39 -2.51
CA ASP A 52 1.42 1.71 -2.01
C ASP A 52 0.26 2.38 -1.26
N GLU A 53 -0.94 2.33 -1.84
CA GLU A 53 -2.15 2.87 -1.22
C GLU A 53 -2.47 2.16 0.10
N VAL A 54 -2.53 0.82 0.11
CA VAL A 54 -2.89 0.05 1.31
C VAL A 54 -1.87 0.26 2.42
N MET A 55 -0.58 0.27 2.10
CA MET A 55 0.48 0.50 3.09
C MET A 55 0.45 1.92 3.63
N SER A 56 0.18 2.92 2.79
CA SER A 56 0.06 4.32 3.22
C SER A 56 -1.10 4.50 4.20
N HIS A 57 -2.29 4.00 3.87
CA HIS A 57 -3.45 4.04 4.77
C HIS A 57 -3.20 3.29 6.08
N TYR A 58 -2.50 2.15 6.02
CA TYR A 58 -2.15 1.40 7.22
C TYR A 58 -1.18 2.19 8.12
N LEU A 59 -0.18 2.87 7.54
CA LEU A 59 0.75 3.71 8.28
C LEU A 59 0.04 4.93 8.89
N GLU A 60 -0.85 5.60 8.13
CA GLU A 60 -1.65 6.71 8.65
C GLU A 60 -2.53 6.28 9.82
N TYR A 61 -3.19 5.12 9.71
CA TYR A 61 -3.97 4.53 10.79
C TYR A 61 -3.11 4.25 12.02
N LEU A 62 -1.93 3.63 11.85
CA LEU A 62 -1.04 3.30 12.97
C LEU A 62 -0.45 4.54 13.65
N LEU A 63 -0.21 5.61 12.90
CA LEU A 63 0.43 6.81 13.40
C LEU A 63 -0.57 7.78 14.02
N GLU A 64 -1.88 7.55 13.86
CA GLU A 64 -2.98 8.44 14.27
C GLU A 64 -2.77 9.91 13.83
N ARG A 65 -1.92 10.09 12.80
CA ARG A 65 -1.47 11.35 12.24
C ARG A 65 -1.10 11.10 10.78
N GLU A 66 -1.57 11.95 9.89
CA GLU A 66 -1.08 11.99 8.51
C GLU A 66 0.45 11.95 8.49
N VAL A 67 0.99 11.02 7.70
CA VAL A 67 2.42 10.94 7.46
C VAL A 67 2.79 12.09 6.54
N LYS A 68 3.14 13.25 7.11
CA LYS A 68 3.48 14.46 6.33
C LYS A 68 4.53 14.22 5.23
N SER A 69 5.40 13.23 5.40
CA SER A 69 6.36 12.83 4.37
C SER A 69 5.73 12.10 3.18
N ALA A 70 4.65 11.34 3.37
CA ALA A 70 3.90 10.69 2.29
C ALA A 70 3.16 11.74 1.44
N THR A 71 2.43 12.65 2.09
CA THR A 71 1.77 13.78 1.41
C THR A 71 2.75 14.62 0.59
N TRP A 72 3.95 14.87 1.12
CA TRP A 72 4.99 15.60 0.39
C TRP A 72 5.56 14.82 -0.80
N LEU A 73 5.75 13.50 -0.67
CA LEU A 73 6.16 12.62 -1.77
C LEU A 73 5.12 12.56 -2.89
N ASP A 74 3.84 12.54 -2.55
CA ASP A 74 2.74 12.56 -3.54
C ASP A 74 2.69 13.89 -4.30
N ILE A 75 2.90 15.03 -3.61
CA ILE A 75 3.03 16.34 -4.26
C ILE A 75 4.19 16.34 -5.26
N LEU A 76 5.35 15.80 -4.88
CA LEU A 76 6.51 15.71 -5.78
C LEU A 76 6.24 14.80 -6.98
N ARG A 77 5.57 13.66 -6.78
CA ARG A 77 5.18 12.74 -7.86
C ARG A 77 4.23 13.42 -8.85
N GLU A 78 3.25 14.18 -8.36
CA GLU A 78 2.33 14.94 -9.20
C GLU A 78 3.03 16.08 -9.96
N GLN A 79 3.96 16.78 -9.33
CA GLN A 79 4.80 17.78 -10.01
C GLN A 79 5.69 17.15 -11.09
N ALA A 80 6.27 15.98 -10.82
CA ALA A 80 7.08 15.26 -11.79
C ALA A 80 6.26 14.82 -13.01
N LYS A 81 5.02 14.36 -12.82
CA LYS A 81 4.09 14.04 -13.92
C LYS A 81 3.75 15.26 -14.77
N GLN A 82 3.60 16.44 -14.17
CA GLN A 82 3.31 17.69 -14.87
C GLN A 82 4.51 18.27 -15.63
N THR A 83 5.73 17.88 -15.26
CA THR A 83 6.97 18.39 -15.85
C THR A 83 7.53 17.46 -16.94
N ALA A 84 6.96 16.26 -17.13
CA ALA A 84 7.34 15.37 -18.22
C ALA A 84 6.89 15.95 -19.57
N PRO A 85 7.79 16.16 -20.55
CA PRO A 85 7.38 16.61 -21.89
C PRO A 85 6.59 15.51 -22.60
N SER A 86 5.58 15.93 -23.39
CA SER A 86 4.76 15.06 -24.25
C SER A 86 5.56 14.15 -25.17
#